data_AF-A0A2S9E9Q8-F1
#
_entry.id   AF-A0A2S9E9Q8-F1
#
_cell.length_a   1.000
_cell.length_b   1.000
_cell.length_c   1.000
_cell.angle_alpha   90.00
_cell.angle_beta   90.00
_cell.angle_gamma   90.00
#
_symmetry.space_group_name_H-M   'P 1'
#
loop_
_entity.id
_entity.type
_entity.pdbx_description
1 polymer ?
#
loop_
_entity_poly.entity_id
_entity_poly.type
_entity_poly.pdbx_seq_one_letter_code
_entity_poly.pdbx_strand_id
1 'polypeptide(L)'
;GADSFDYDKASDSTPSAPDTLEDFTSGTDKIDVSGVLKEAGLGALIFTDRFTGRAGEAVLKHDASTGRSSLAIDLKGTGNAGFLVKSKGEIKSTDVRWSGQAPEVRPTPVPTPAPAPSPDKKPDRTAGLLETFAATLAAFFSQLLSLLASPSSPASTEKNRA
;
A
#
# COMPACT_ATOMS: atom_id res chain seq x y z
N GLY A 1 -12.26 4.68 20.39
CA GLY A 1 -11.23 3.75 20.88
C GLY A 1 -10.23 3.60 19.79
N ALA A 2 -9.75 2.38 19.51
CA ALA A 2 -9.34 2.02 18.15
C ALA A 2 -10.43 1.08 17.64
N ASP A 3 -11.37 1.64 16.89
CA ASP A 3 -12.65 0.98 16.58
C ASP A 3 -12.64 0.43 15.15
N SER A 4 -13.34 -0.69 14.93
CA SER A 4 -13.56 -1.28 13.61
C SER A 4 -15.04 -1.18 13.26
N PHE A 5 -15.34 -0.62 12.10
CA PHE A 5 -16.68 -0.54 11.52
C PHE A 5 -16.77 -1.59 10.43
N ASP A 6 -17.43 -2.70 10.75
CA ASP A 6 -17.45 -3.89 9.91
C ASP A 6 -18.75 -3.96 9.11
N TYR A 7 -18.62 -4.13 7.80
CA TYR A 7 -19.73 -4.23 6.85
C TYR A 7 -19.71 -5.60 6.16
N ASP A 8 -20.72 -6.41 6.46
CA ASP A 8 -20.84 -7.77 5.93
C ASP A 8 -21.51 -7.79 4.56
N LYS A 9 -22.36 -6.79 4.28
CA LYS A 9 -23.21 -6.72 3.08
C LYS A 9 -23.30 -5.31 2.52
N ALA A 10 -23.57 -5.22 1.23
CA ALA A 10 -23.86 -3.93 0.59
C ALA A 10 -25.10 -3.25 1.19
N SER A 11 -26.07 -4.04 1.66
CA SER A 11 -27.29 -3.55 2.29
C SER A 11 -27.08 -2.87 3.64
N ASP A 12 -25.94 -3.11 4.29
CA ASP A 12 -25.64 -2.53 5.59
C ASP A 12 -25.42 -1.01 5.49
N SER A 13 -25.03 -0.50 4.30
CA SER A 13 -24.81 0.93 4.07
C SER A 13 -25.05 1.31 2.61
N THR A 14 -26.32 1.49 2.25
CA THR A 14 -26.71 1.78 0.86
C THR A 14 -26.55 3.26 0.51
N PRO A 15 -26.38 3.64 -0.77
CA PRO A 15 -26.35 5.06 -1.16
C PRO A 15 -27.62 5.85 -0.78
N SER A 16 -28.78 5.20 -0.75
CA SER A 16 -30.06 5.79 -0.34
C SER A 16 -30.22 5.92 1.17
N ALA A 17 -29.55 5.06 1.94
CA ALA A 17 -29.58 5.05 3.40
C ALA A 17 -28.16 4.70 3.90
N PRO A 18 -27.21 5.65 3.81
CA PRO A 18 -25.84 5.42 4.19
C PRO A 18 -25.66 5.59 5.69
N ASP A 19 -24.85 4.72 6.30
CA ASP A 19 -24.36 4.92 7.65
C ASP A 19 -23.50 6.18 7.74
N THR A 20 -23.51 6.79 8.93
CA THR A 20 -22.63 7.91 9.26
C THR A 20 -21.81 7.55 10.50
N LEU A 21 -20.49 7.51 10.34
CA LEU A 21 -19.54 7.34 11.43
C LEU A 21 -19.34 8.70 12.10
N GLU A 22 -19.84 8.82 13.33
CA GLU A 22 -19.99 10.11 14.03
C GLU A 22 -18.66 10.64 14.60
N ASP A 23 -17.70 9.77 14.88
CA ASP A 23 -16.45 10.08 15.58
C ASP A 23 -15.21 9.37 14.99
N PHE A 24 -15.30 8.95 13.72
CA PHE A 24 -14.21 8.25 13.03
C PHE A 24 -12.91 9.05 13.03
N THR A 25 -11.83 8.40 13.45
CA THR A 25 -10.48 8.96 13.54
C THR A 25 -9.53 8.20 12.60
N SER A 26 -9.18 8.84 11.48
CA SER A 26 -8.21 8.29 10.51
C SER A 26 -6.88 7.90 11.19
N GLY A 27 -6.26 6.82 10.73
CA GLY A 27 -5.06 6.23 11.31
C GLY A 27 -5.35 5.31 12.49
N THR A 28 -6.37 5.61 13.29
CA THR A 28 -6.76 4.83 14.48
C THR A 28 -7.87 3.83 14.14
N ASP A 29 -9.00 4.32 13.66
CA ASP A 29 -10.18 3.52 13.35
C ASP A 29 -10.07 2.89 11.96
N LYS A 30 -10.87 1.85 11.72
CA LYS A 30 -10.86 1.10 10.45
C LYS A 30 -12.26 0.82 9.95
N ILE A 31 -12.40 0.79 8.62
CA ILE A 31 -13.63 0.40 7.93
C ILE A 31 -13.34 -0.91 7.22
N ASP A 32 -13.98 -2.00 7.63
CA ASP A 32 -13.85 -3.29 6.98
C ASP A 32 -15.02 -3.50 6.00
N VAL A 33 -14.69 -3.64 4.72
CA VAL A 33 -15.65 -3.89 3.62
C VAL A 33 -15.40 -5.26 2.97
N SER A 34 -14.66 -6.16 3.63
CA SER A 34 -14.35 -7.48 3.07
C SER A 34 -15.60 -8.32 2.84
N GLY A 35 -16.60 -8.23 3.71
CA GLY A 35 -17.90 -8.88 3.52
C GLY A 35 -18.63 -8.33 2.29
N VAL A 36 -18.68 -7.00 2.15
CA VAL A 36 -19.26 -6.31 0.99
C VAL A 36 -18.62 -6.77 -0.33
N LEU A 37 -17.28 -6.83 -0.38
CA LEU A 37 -16.58 -7.28 -1.59
C LEU A 37 -16.82 -8.75 -1.88
N LYS A 38 -16.81 -9.60 -0.84
CA LYS A 38 -17.09 -11.03 -0.97
C LYS A 38 -18.50 -11.29 -1.52
N GLU A 39 -19.50 -10.56 -1.04
CA GLU A 39 -20.88 -10.63 -1.54
C GLU A 39 -20.96 -10.20 -3.01
N ALA A 40 -20.21 -9.18 -3.42
CA ALA A 40 -20.13 -8.71 -4.79
C ALA A 40 -19.25 -9.57 -5.72
N GLY A 41 -18.53 -10.56 -5.19
CA GLY A 41 -17.58 -11.38 -5.97
C GLY A 41 -16.31 -10.62 -6.37
N LEU A 42 -15.92 -9.61 -5.60
CA LEU A 42 -14.76 -8.74 -5.86
C LEU A 42 -13.57 -9.14 -4.99
N GLY A 43 -12.36 -9.14 -5.57
CA GLY A 43 -11.12 -9.50 -4.87
C GLY A 43 -10.29 -8.32 -4.36
N ALA A 44 -10.54 -7.11 -4.86
CA ALA A 44 -9.78 -5.92 -4.51
C ALA A 44 -10.57 -4.63 -4.73
N LEU A 45 -10.12 -3.56 -4.06
CA LEU A 45 -10.52 -2.19 -4.36
C LEU A 45 -9.53 -1.51 -5.31
N ILE A 46 -10.05 -0.60 -6.12
CA ILE A 46 -9.29 0.31 -6.96
C ILE A 46 -9.67 1.74 -6.56
N PHE A 47 -8.81 2.41 -5.80
CA PHE A 47 -9.06 3.80 -5.43
C PHE A 47 -8.87 4.73 -6.63
N THR A 48 -9.85 5.58 -6.89
CA THR A 48 -9.90 6.51 -8.03
C THR A 48 -10.57 7.81 -7.59
N ASP A 49 -10.32 8.89 -8.33
CA ASP A 49 -10.95 10.19 -8.08
C ASP A 49 -12.44 10.20 -8.45
N ARG A 50 -12.85 9.33 -9.39
CA ARG A 50 -14.24 9.17 -9.84
C ARG A 50 -14.48 7.79 -10.42
N PHE A 51 -15.74 7.33 -10.38
CA PHE A 51 -16.12 6.09 -11.05
C PHE A 51 -15.97 6.22 -12.58
N THR A 52 -15.36 5.21 -13.18
CA THR A 52 -15.27 4.99 -14.62
C THR A 52 -16.25 3.90 -15.08
N GLY A 53 -16.85 3.16 -14.13
CA GLY A 53 -17.73 2.04 -14.41
C GLY A 53 -17.04 0.70 -14.32
N ARG A 54 -15.93 0.61 -13.57
CA ARG A 54 -15.26 -0.65 -13.31
C ARG A 54 -15.64 -1.17 -11.93
N ALA A 55 -16.08 -2.42 -11.85
CA ALA A 55 -16.45 -3.02 -10.57
C ALA A 55 -15.23 -3.06 -9.62
N GLY A 56 -15.45 -2.73 -8.35
CA GLY A 56 -14.41 -2.59 -7.33
C GLY A 56 -13.76 -1.21 -7.28
N GLU A 57 -14.17 -0.24 -8.10
CA GLU A 57 -13.72 1.14 -7.92
C GLU A 57 -14.25 1.73 -6.61
N ALA A 58 -13.36 2.39 -5.87
CA ALA A 58 -13.67 3.11 -4.65
C ALA A 58 -13.31 4.59 -4.81
N VAL A 59 -14.22 5.47 -4.39
CA VAL A 59 -14.02 6.92 -4.40
C VAL A 59 -14.07 7.42 -2.96
N LEU A 60 -13.00 8.11 -2.55
CA LEU A 60 -12.94 8.85 -1.30
C LEU A 60 -13.19 10.33 -1.58
N LYS A 61 -14.09 10.93 -0.82
CA LYS A 61 -14.29 12.39 -0.82
C LYS A 61 -14.09 12.91 0.58
N HIS A 62 -13.43 14.05 0.69
CA HIS A 62 -13.26 14.79 1.93
C HIS A 62 -13.60 16.26 1.69
N ASP A 63 -14.40 16.83 2.58
CA ASP A 63 -14.67 18.26 2.64
C ASP A 63 -13.91 18.85 3.84
N ALA A 64 -12.80 19.54 3.54
CA ALA A 64 -11.95 20.13 4.55
C ALA A 64 -12.62 21.26 5.37
N SER A 65 -13.71 21.85 4.85
CA SER A 65 -14.43 22.91 5.57
C SER A 65 -15.33 22.36 6.68
N THR A 66 -15.86 21.15 6.49
CA THR A 66 -16.76 20.49 7.45
C THR A 66 -16.13 19.30 8.16
N GLY A 67 -14.95 18.85 7.71
CA GLY A 67 -14.28 17.63 8.16
C GLY A 67 -14.93 16.34 7.65
N ARG A 68 -16.07 16.43 6.94
CA ARG A 68 -16.86 15.27 6.55
C ARG A 68 -16.24 14.54 5.37
N SER A 69 -16.40 13.22 5.36
CA SER A 69 -15.88 12.36 4.30
C SER A 69 -16.88 11.30 3.89
N SER A 70 -16.60 10.66 2.76
CA SER A 70 -17.34 9.47 2.31
C SER A 70 -16.44 8.49 1.60
N LEU A 71 -16.69 7.20 1.81
CA LEU A 71 -16.19 6.10 0.99
C LEU A 71 -17.38 5.53 0.19
N ALA A 72 -17.28 5.59 -1.14
CA ALA A 72 -18.26 5.02 -2.05
C ALA A 72 -17.61 3.92 -2.90
N ILE A 73 -18.30 2.78 -3.10
CA ILE A 73 -17.76 1.66 -3.88
C ILE A 73 -18.74 1.28 -5.00
N ASP A 74 -18.27 1.24 -6.25
CA ASP A 74 -19.03 0.68 -7.39
C ASP A 74 -18.89 -0.84 -7.38
N LEU A 75 -19.89 -1.51 -6.83
CA LEU A 75 -19.88 -2.96 -6.68
C LEU A 75 -20.19 -3.71 -7.99
N LYS A 76 -20.80 -3.04 -8.97
CA LYS A 76 -21.35 -3.69 -10.17
C LYS A 76 -20.66 -3.29 -11.47
N GLY A 77 -19.79 -2.27 -11.44
CA GLY A 77 -19.17 -1.71 -12.64
C GLY A 77 -20.18 -0.94 -13.48
N THR A 78 -21.03 -0.14 -12.84
CA THR A 78 -22.09 0.63 -13.53
C THR A 78 -21.82 2.13 -13.52
N GLY A 79 -20.74 2.58 -12.87
CA GLY A 79 -20.43 3.98 -12.63
C GLY A 79 -21.18 4.56 -11.44
N ASN A 80 -21.94 3.73 -10.71
CA ASN A 80 -22.75 4.13 -9.56
C ASN A 80 -22.31 3.35 -8.32
N ALA A 81 -22.34 4.01 -7.17
CA ALA A 81 -22.04 3.35 -5.91
C ALA A 81 -23.10 2.26 -5.61
N GLY A 82 -22.65 1.08 -5.20
CA GLY A 82 -23.47 0.03 -4.59
C GLY A 82 -23.40 0.04 -3.07
N PHE A 83 -22.36 0.68 -2.51
CA PHE A 83 -22.13 0.84 -1.07
C PHE A 83 -21.64 2.28 -0.82
N LEU A 84 -22.08 2.89 0.29
CA LEU A 84 -21.68 4.24 0.67
C LEU A 84 -21.69 4.38 2.20
N VAL A 85 -20.52 4.66 2.78
CA VAL A 85 -20.40 5.09 4.18
C VAL A 85 -19.96 6.55 4.26
N LYS A 86 -20.54 7.30 5.18
CA LYS A 86 -20.17 8.69 5.48
C LYS A 86 -19.44 8.75 6.81
N SER A 87 -18.66 9.81 7.00
CA SER A 87 -17.96 10.07 8.24
C SER A 87 -17.93 11.56 8.56
N LYS A 88 -17.90 11.90 9.85
CA LYS A 88 -17.58 13.25 10.34
C LYS A 88 -16.08 13.53 10.43
N GLY A 89 -15.25 12.50 10.30
CA GLY A 89 -13.80 12.59 10.19
C GLY A 89 -13.28 12.28 8.78
N GLU A 90 -11.98 12.52 8.57
CA GLU A 90 -11.29 12.14 7.35
C GLU A 90 -11.28 10.61 7.18
N ILE A 91 -11.54 10.10 5.98
CA ILE A 91 -11.32 8.68 5.63
C ILE A 91 -10.19 8.63 4.61
N LYS A 92 -9.12 7.89 4.92
CA LYS A 92 -8.04 7.61 3.96
C LYS A 92 -8.14 6.17 3.48
N SER A 93 -7.53 5.91 2.32
CA SER A 93 -7.47 4.54 1.77
C SER A 93 -6.77 3.57 2.73
N THR A 94 -5.81 4.05 3.53
CA THR A 94 -5.14 3.29 4.59
C THR A 94 -6.04 2.89 5.75
N ASP A 95 -7.25 3.45 5.84
CA ASP A 95 -8.21 3.08 6.88
C ASP A 95 -9.20 1.99 6.43
N VAL A 96 -9.19 1.63 5.15
CA VAL A 96 -10.14 0.69 4.56
C VAL A 96 -9.52 -0.70 4.41
N ARG A 97 -10.22 -1.75 4.87
CA ARG A 97 -9.80 -3.15 4.79
C ARG A 97 -10.77 -3.92 3.87
N TRP A 98 -10.25 -4.77 2.98
CA TRP A 98 -11.09 -5.51 2.01
C TRP A 98 -10.66 -6.96 1.76
N SER A 99 -9.46 -7.37 2.19
CA SER A 99 -8.91 -8.72 1.99
C SER A 99 -8.58 -9.44 3.30
N GLY A 100 -9.12 -8.99 4.44
CA GLY A 100 -8.68 -9.41 5.77
C GLY A 100 -7.26 -8.93 6.13
N GLN A 101 -6.56 -8.21 5.24
CA GLN A 101 -5.39 -7.44 5.60
C GLN A 101 -5.84 -6.18 6.33
N ALA A 102 -5.66 -6.19 7.65
CA ALA A 102 -5.29 -4.95 8.31
C ALA A 102 -4.03 -4.38 7.62
N PRO A 103 -3.93 -3.07 7.35
CA PRO A 103 -2.60 -2.48 7.28
C PRO A 103 -1.94 -2.82 8.60
N GLU A 104 -0.91 -3.67 8.54
CA GLU A 104 -0.19 -4.09 9.72
C GLU A 104 0.49 -2.86 10.31
N VAL A 105 -0.11 -2.27 11.36
CA VAL A 105 0.68 -1.50 12.33
C VAL A 105 1.55 -2.53 13.02
N ARG A 106 2.72 -2.76 12.43
CA ARG A 106 3.81 -3.41 13.14
C ARG A 106 4.01 -2.57 14.40
N PRO A 107 3.86 -3.12 15.63
CA PRO A 107 4.28 -2.37 16.81
C PRO A 107 5.74 -1.98 16.56
N THR A 108 6.06 -0.70 16.78
CA THR A 108 7.47 -0.27 16.81
C THR A 108 8.19 -1.26 17.72
N PRO A 109 9.29 -1.90 17.26
CA PRO A 109 10.06 -2.74 18.16
C PRO A 109 10.43 -1.88 19.36
N VAL A 110 9.92 -2.25 20.54
CA VAL A 110 10.40 -1.69 21.80
C VAL A 110 11.92 -1.84 21.76
N PRO A 111 12.70 -0.77 21.93
CA PRO A 111 14.15 -0.89 21.90
C PRO A 111 14.56 -1.92 22.94
N THR A 112 15.10 -3.05 22.46
CA THR A 112 15.71 -4.05 23.33
C THR A 112 16.80 -3.34 24.14
N PRO A 113 16.78 -3.41 25.48
CA PRO A 113 17.88 -2.89 26.28
C PRO A 113 19.18 -3.52 25.77
N ALA A 114 20.19 -2.69 25.50
CA ALA A 114 21.48 -3.16 25.01
C ALA A 114 22.03 -4.26 25.96
N PRO A 115 22.51 -5.40 25.43
CA PRO A 115 23.18 -6.39 26.26
C PRO A 115 24.40 -5.74 26.92
N ALA A 116 24.55 -5.96 28.23
CA ALA A 116 25.70 -5.49 28.99
C ALA A 116 27.01 -6.02 28.35
N PRO A 117 28.08 -5.21 28.28
CA PRO A 117 29.36 -5.70 27.77
C PRO A 117 29.90 -6.82 28.66
N SER A 118 30.35 -7.90 28.03
CA SER A 118 31.05 -9.02 28.67
C SER A 118 32.33 -9.36 27.90
N PRO A 119 33.34 -9.93 28.56
CA PRO A 119 34.67 -9.32 28.70
C PRO A 119 35.64 -9.61 27.54
N ASP A 120 36.63 -8.72 27.37
CA ASP A 120 37.77 -8.85 26.45
C ASP A 120 38.39 -10.26 26.46
N LYS A 121 38.34 -10.94 25.32
CA LYS A 121 39.29 -12.00 24.98
C LYS A 121 40.15 -11.54 23.81
N LYS A 122 41.38 -11.19 24.14
CA LYS A 122 42.48 -10.91 23.21
C LYS A 122 42.69 -12.10 22.26
N PRO A 123 42.75 -11.91 20.94
CA PRO A 123 43.00 -13.02 20.01
C PRO A 123 44.49 -13.35 19.98
N ASP A 124 44.84 -14.60 20.30
CA ASP A 124 46.18 -15.13 20.03
C ASP A 124 46.16 -15.95 18.74
N ARG A 125 47.04 -15.58 17.81
CA ARG A 125 47.26 -16.25 16.52
C ARG A 125 48.11 -17.50 16.77
N THR A 126 47.72 -18.67 16.24
CA THR A 126 48.59 -19.50 15.37
C THR A 126 47.91 -20.79 14.87
N ALA A 127 48.00 -20.96 13.55
CA ALA A 127 48.25 -22.20 12.79
C ALA A 127 47.13 -23.24 12.50
N GLY A 128 46.79 -23.30 11.19
CA GLY A 128 46.51 -24.52 10.38
C GLY A 128 45.13 -25.18 10.55
N LEU A 129 44.54 -25.88 9.59
CA LEU A 129 44.80 -26.22 8.19
C LEU A 129 43.63 -27.17 7.82
N LEU A 130 42.81 -26.84 6.80
CA LEU A 130 41.71 -27.65 6.21
C LEU A 130 40.47 -27.82 7.14
N GLU A 131 39.24 -27.46 6.80
CA GLU A 131 38.49 -27.89 5.61
C GLU A 131 37.43 -26.87 5.13
N THR A 132 37.24 -26.94 3.82
CA THR A 132 36.16 -26.46 2.97
C THR A 132 34.74 -26.77 3.47
N PHE A 133 33.81 -25.80 3.38
CA PHE A 133 32.49 -26.05 2.78
C PHE A 133 31.96 -24.77 2.12
N ALA A 134 31.57 -24.94 0.86
CA ALA A 134 31.31 -23.92 -0.12
C ALA A 134 29.88 -23.36 -0.08
N ALA A 135 29.73 -22.28 -0.85
CA ALA A 135 28.52 -21.78 -1.51
C ALA A 135 27.74 -20.66 -0.80
N THR A 136 28.08 -19.41 -1.10
CA THR A 136 27.11 -18.53 -1.77
C THR A 136 27.81 -17.42 -2.55
N LEU A 137 27.34 -17.27 -3.77
CA LEU A 137 27.99 -16.63 -4.92
C LEU A 137 27.78 -15.11 -4.87
N ALA A 138 28.85 -14.35 -4.71
CA ALA A 138 28.88 -12.94 -5.08
C ALA A 138 28.98 -12.83 -6.62
N ALA A 139 27.85 -12.61 -7.28
CA ALA A 139 27.81 -12.07 -8.64
C ALA A 139 27.30 -10.63 -8.53
N PHE A 140 28.17 -9.71 -8.12
CA PHE A 140 29.01 -8.94 -9.02
C PHE A 140 28.22 -7.74 -9.55
N PHE A 141 28.45 -6.65 -8.83
CA PHE A 141 28.03 -5.27 -9.04
C PHE A 141 28.63 -4.72 -10.35
N SER A 142 28.33 -5.36 -11.47
CA SER A 142 28.88 -5.03 -12.80
C SER A 142 27.82 -4.52 -13.74
N GLN A 143 27.10 -3.51 -13.27
CA GLN A 143 26.33 -2.64 -14.16
C GLN A 143 26.45 -1.17 -13.77
N LEU A 144 27.64 -0.79 -13.29
CA LEU A 144 28.07 0.60 -13.12
C LEU A 144 29.32 0.87 -13.97
N LEU A 145 29.27 0.62 -15.29
CA LEU A 145 30.07 1.34 -16.29
C LEU A 145 29.69 0.99 -17.76
N SER A 146 28.42 1.14 -18.16
CA SER A 146 28.08 1.20 -19.60
C SER A 146 27.85 2.65 -20.09
N LEU A 147 28.32 3.65 -19.34
CA LEU A 147 28.21 5.06 -19.69
C LEU A 147 29.33 5.61 -20.59
N LEU A 148 30.31 4.80 -21.01
CA LEU A 148 31.50 5.32 -21.73
C LEU A 148 32.07 4.32 -22.77
N ALA A 149 31.29 3.97 -23.80
CA ALA A 149 31.82 3.58 -25.12
C ALA A 149 30.72 3.84 -26.17
N SER A 150 30.70 5.01 -26.83
CA SER A 150 31.39 5.35 -28.10
C SER A 150 30.80 4.60 -29.32
N PRO A 151 30.79 5.10 -30.57
CA PRO A 151 31.48 6.27 -31.14
C PRO A 151 30.60 7.17 -32.06
N SER A 152 31.22 8.23 -32.55
CA SER A 152 30.81 9.05 -33.70
C SER A 152 30.67 8.21 -34.99
N SER A 153 29.60 8.48 -35.76
CA SER A 153 29.54 8.15 -37.20
C SER A 153 29.63 9.43 -38.04
N PRO A 154 30.40 9.46 -39.14
CA PRO A 154 30.42 10.57 -40.09
C PRO A 154 29.34 10.44 -41.18
N ALA A 155 28.79 11.60 -41.57
CA ALA A 155 28.37 12.11 -42.91
C ALA A 155 27.77 11.13 -43.95
N SER A 156 26.75 11.38 -44.78
CA SER A 156 26.05 12.53 -45.39
C SER A 156 24.73 11.94 -45.96
N THR A 157 23.62 12.60 -46.27
CA THR A 157 23.39 13.70 -47.23
C THR A 157 21.87 13.92 -47.26
N GLU A 158 21.33 15.11 -46.98
CA GLU A 158 20.03 15.50 -47.57
C GLU A 158 19.83 17.04 -47.58
N LYS A 159 20.04 17.60 -48.78
CA LYS A 159 19.14 18.55 -49.47
C LYS A 159 18.62 19.76 -48.69
N ASN A 160 19.21 20.93 -48.97
CA ASN A 160 18.46 22.18 -48.92
C ASN A 160 18.67 23.03 -50.18
N ARG A 161 17.54 23.42 -50.77
CA ARG A 161 17.36 24.45 -51.80
C ARG A 161 17.75 25.82 -51.24
N ALA A 162 18.52 26.58 -52.02
CA ALA A 162 18.18 27.89 -52.59
C ALA A 162 19.45 28.51 -53.18
#